data_AF-A0A1Q6PLY2-F1
#
_entry.id   AF-A0A1Q6PLY2-F1
#
_cell.length_a   1.000
_cell.length_b   1.000
_cell.length_c   1.000
_cell.angle_alpha   90.00
_cell.angle_beta   90.00
_cell.angle_gamma   90.00
#
_symmetry.space_group_name_H-M   'P 1'
#
loop_
_entity.id
_entity.type
_entity.pdbx_description
1 polymer ?
#
loop_
_entity_poly.entity_id
_entity_poly.type
_entity_poly.pdbx_seq_one_letter_code
_entity_poly.pdbx_strand_id
1 'polypeptide(L)'
;MFDGSNLAGKTLVAFEKLYYGEKLYAVHTDLEDEDQTIHVPSAGTTASDKNTGTHHAYAGEYVELTDTIEYRNLLPGETYTLHGTVVEKETEQRLSEEKQQEFIPEKADGSIEIAFEINGTDLSGKTAVIYEEIKIDGKSIAEHKDPEAKEQSIYFPKIGTKAMDKKSKTQEGDAREKQTIIDQVSYENLLPGETYILKGVLMDKADGKEMTDKNNRKITSSAPPTQTHTSARLKHGNSTNKTCKKSVT
;
A
#
# COMPACT_ATOMS: atom_id res chain seq x y z
N MET A 1 11.30 -25.99 26.27
CA MET A 1 11.14 -24.81 25.37
C MET A 1 11.35 -25.30 23.95
N PHE A 2 10.44 -24.99 23.04
CA PHE A 2 10.53 -25.33 21.62
C PHE A 2 10.13 -24.11 20.78
N ASP A 3 10.52 -24.08 19.51
CA ASP A 3 10.16 -22.99 18.58
C ASP A 3 8.69 -23.14 18.15
N GLY A 4 7.87 -22.16 18.51
CA GLY A 4 6.43 -22.12 18.22
C GLY A 4 6.05 -21.18 17.08
N SER A 5 7.02 -20.64 16.32
CA SER A 5 6.76 -19.66 15.26
C SER A 5 5.76 -20.12 14.20
N ASN A 6 5.64 -21.44 13.97
CA ASN A 6 4.70 -22.04 13.02
C ASN A 6 3.33 -22.38 13.63
N LEU A 7 3.05 -22.01 14.88
CA LEU A 7 1.81 -22.32 15.57
C LEU A 7 0.69 -21.30 15.33
N ALA A 8 1.00 -20.14 14.75
CA ALA A 8 0.02 -19.09 14.46
C ALA A 8 -1.22 -19.67 13.74
N GLY A 9 -2.41 -19.36 14.26
CA GLY A 9 -3.70 -19.84 13.76
C GLY A 9 -4.04 -21.30 14.11
N LYS A 10 -3.27 -21.98 14.96
CA LYS A 10 -3.54 -23.37 15.38
C LYS A 10 -4.20 -23.44 16.76
N THR A 11 -5.02 -24.47 16.94
CA THR A 11 -5.52 -24.91 18.26
C THR A 11 -4.77 -26.16 18.68
N LEU A 12 -4.28 -26.19 19.91
CA LEU A 12 -3.45 -27.26 20.46
C LEU A 12 -4.18 -27.91 21.62
N VAL A 13 -4.02 -29.22 21.80
CA VAL A 13 -4.60 -29.97 22.92
C VAL A 13 -3.52 -30.88 23.50
N ALA A 14 -3.38 -30.88 24.83
CA ALA A 14 -2.42 -31.72 25.53
C ALA A 14 -3.03 -33.09 25.87
N PHE A 15 -2.25 -34.15 25.61
CA PHE A 15 -2.63 -35.54 25.87
C PHE A 15 -1.63 -36.20 26.82
N GLU A 16 -2.14 -36.90 27.83
CA GLU A 16 -1.34 -37.58 28.84
C GLU A 16 -1.58 -39.09 28.82
N LYS A 17 -0.48 -39.83 29.01
CA LYS A 17 -0.52 -41.28 29.26
C LYS A 17 0.38 -41.60 30.45
N LEU A 18 -0.18 -42.22 31.47
CA LEU A 18 0.53 -42.65 32.66
C LEU A 18 0.89 -44.13 32.57
N TYR A 19 2.17 -44.45 32.74
CA TYR A 19 2.70 -45.81 32.72
C TYR A 19 3.30 -46.20 34.07
N TYR A 20 3.23 -47.49 34.39
CA TYR A 20 4.03 -48.10 35.45
C TYR A 20 4.85 -49.24 34.83
N GLY A 21 6.16 -49.05 34.73
CA GLY A 21 6.99 -49.84 33.81
C GLY A 21 6.56 -49.62 32.36
N GLU A 22 6.37 -50.68 31.58
CA GLU A 22 5.87 -50.61 30.20
C GLU A 22 4.34 -50.72 30.11
N LYS A 23 3.65 -50.92 31.23
CA LYS A 23 2.19 -51.08 31.26
C LYS A 23 1.51 -49.72 31.39
N LEU A 24 0.53 -49.46 30.52
CA LEU A 24 -0.33 -48.28 30.57
C LEU A 24 -1.36 -48.40 31.71
N TYR A 25 -1.52 -47.34 32.52
CA TYR A 25 -2.40 -47.31 33.70
C TYR A 25 -3.49 -46.24 33.64
N ALA A 26 -3.24 -45.10 33.00
CA ALA A 26 -4.25 -44.06 32.80
C ALA A 26 -3.98 -43.26 31.52
N VAL A 27 -5.02 -42.68 30.94
CA VAL A 27 -4.92 -41.78 29.79
C VAL A 27 -5.85 -40.59 29.98
N HIS A 28 -5.41 -39.43 29.52
CA HIS A 28 -6.24 -38.26 29.27
C HIS A 28 -5.93 -37.84 27.83
N THR A 29 -6.80 -38.19 26.89
CA THR A 29 -6.55 -38.02 25.45
C THR A 29 -7.82 -37.55 24.74
N ASP A 30 -8.56 -36.66 25.40
CA ASP A 30 -9.78 -36.09 24.85
C ASP A 30 -9.41 -34.85 24.02
N LEU A 31 -9.73 -34.89 22.73
CA LEU A 31 -9.40 -33.79 21.81
C LEU A 31 -10.31 -32.57 22.05
N GLU A 32 -11.47 -32.78 22.67
CA GLU A 32 -12.46 -31.74 22.92
C GLU A 32 -12.40 -31.24 24.38
N ASP A 33 -11.34 -31.56 25.13
CA ASP A 33 -11.15 -31.01 26.48
C ASP A 33 -10.69 -29.55 26.41
N GLU A 34 -11.62 -28.64 26.66
CA GLU A 34 -11.38 -27.20 26.72
C GLU A 34 -10.34 -26.82 27.79
N ASP A 35 -10.25 -27.54 28.92
CA ASP A 35 -9.25 -27.27 29.96
C ASP A 35 -7.82 -27.68 29.51
N GLN A 36 -7.70 -28.50 28.45
CA GLN A 36 -6.43 -28.85 27.80
C GLN A 36 -6.16 -28.05 26.52
N THR A 37 -7.10 -27.18 26.12
CA THR A 37 -7.05 -26.52 24.82
C THR A 37 -6.34 -25.17 24.88
N ILE A 38 -5.43 -24.94 23.93
CA ILE A 38 -4.70 -23.69 23.76
C ILE A 38 -4.97 -23.15 22.36
N HIS A 39 -5.54 -21.96 22.29
CA HIS A 39 -5.71 -21.22 21.04
C HIS A 39 -4.46 -20.37 20.78
N VAL A 40 -3.91 -20.48 19.58
CA VAL A 40 -2.84 -19.62 19.08
C VAL A 40 -3.42 -18.73 17.97
N PRO A 41 -3.75 -17.46 18.26
CA PRO A 41 -4.30 -16.54 17.28
C PRO A 41 -3.35 -16.23 16.11
N SER A 42 -3.91 -15.68 15.05
CA SER A 42 -3.16 -15.07 13.94
C SER A 42 -3.96 -13.94 13.32
N ALA A 43 -3.27 -13.02 12.65
CA ALA A 43 -3.88 -11.93 11.89
C ALA A 43 -3.20 -11.80 10.53
N GLY A 44 -4.02 -11.63 9.48
CA GLY A 44 -3.58 -11.12 8.18
C GLY A 44 -4.13 -9.71 8.00
N THR A 45 -3.33 -8.79 7.46
CA THR A 45 -3.72 -7.39 7.32
C THR A 45 -3.54 -6.88 5.89
N THR A 46 -4.34 -5.89 5.49
CA THR A 46 -4.35 -5.34 4.13
C THR A 46 -4.69 -3.86 4.17
N ALA A 47 -3.74 -3.04 3.78
CA ALA A 47 -3.84 -1.59 3.78
C ALA A 47 -4.36 -1.07 2.44
N SER A 48 -5.17 -0.01 2.46
CA SER A 48 -5.64 0.67 1.26
C SER A 48 -5.82 2.16 1.49
N ASP A 49 -5.70 2.95 0.42
CA ASP A 49 -6.20 4.32 0.38
C ASP A 49 -7.74 4.29 0.44
N LYS A 50 -8.33 4.98 1.40
CA LYS A 50 -9.77 4.93 1.67
C LYS A 50 -10.62 5.44 0.50
N ASN A 51 -10.10 6.39 -0.27
CA ASN A 51 -10.84 7.01 -1.37
C ASN A 51 -10.91 6.12 -2.61
N THR A 52 -9.87 5.32 -2.85
CA THR A 52 -9.74 4.51 -4.06
C THR A 52 -9.84 3.00 -3.82
N GLY A 53 -9.64 2.54 -2.58
CA GLY A 53 -9.53 1.13 -2.23
C GLY A 53 -8.27 0.47 -2.80
N THR A 54 -7.22 1.25 -3.09
CA THR A 54 -5.99 0.74 -3.73
C THR A 54 -4.78 0.85 -2.82
N HIS A 55 -3.72 0.10 -3.14
CA HIS A 55 -2.41 0.19 -2.45
C HIS A 55 -1.57 1.41 -2.88
N HIS A 56 -2.18 2.47 -3.44
CA HIS A 56 -1.47 3.71 -3.71
C HIS A 56 -2.34 4.93 -3.42
N ALA A 57 -1.69 6.02 -3.02
CA ALA A 57 -2.35 7.25 -2.64
C ALA A 57 -1.68 8.46 -3.28
N TYR A 58 -2.45 9.55 -3.42
CA TYR A 58 -1.89 10.85 -3.76
C TYR A 58 -1.22 11.46 -2.52
N ALA A 59 0.00 11.96 -2.68
CA ALA A 59 0.79 12.62 -1.63
C ALA A 59 0.26 14.04 -1.32
N GLY A 60 -0.95 14.13 -0.76
CA GLY A 60 -1.60 15.37 -0.34
C GLY A 60 -1.44 15.68 1.15
N GLU A 61 -1.90 16.86 1.58
CA GLU A 61 -1.90 17.26 3.00
C GLU A 61 -2.73 16.33 3.90
N TYR A 62 -3.74 15.69 3.34
CA TYR A 62 -4.65 14.78 4.04
C TYR A 62 -4.78 13.49 3.23
N VAL A 63 -4.30 12.39 3.81
CA VAL A 63 -4.41 11.05 3.24
C VAL A 63 -5.12 10.17 4.26
N GLU A 64 -6.24 9.57 3.84
CA GLU A 64 -7.00 8.62 4.65
C GLU A 64 -6.66 7.20 4.21
N LEU A 65 -6.16 6.40 5.14
CA LEU A 65 -5.82 4.99 4.92
C LEU A 65 -6.75 4.11 5.75
N THR A 66 -7.10 2.94 5.24
CA THR A 66 -7.81 1.89 5.95
C THR A 66 -6.96 0.64 5.94
N ASP A 67 -6.75 0.04 7.11
CA ASP A 67 -6.22 -1.31 7.22
C ASP A 67 -7.35 -2.28 7.60
N THR A 68 -7.41 -3.42 6.91
CA THR A 68 -8.37 -4.51 7.16
C THR A 68 -7.65 -5.66 7.81
N ILE A 69 -8.07 -6.04 9.02
CA ILE A 69 -7.46 -7.10 9.83
C ILE A 69 -8.37 -8.32 9.83
N GLU A 70 -7.97 -9.36 9.12
CA GLU A 70 -8.56 -10.70 9.20
C GLU A 70 -7.93 -11.48 10.35
N TYR A 71 -8.65 -11.61 11.47
CA TYR A 71 -8.20 -12.40 12.62
C TYR A 71 -8.71 -13.84 12.56
N ARG A 72 -7.93 -14.75 13.14
CA ARG A 72 -8.29 -16.16 13.29
C ARG A 72 -7.96 -16.69 14.67
N ASN A 73 -8.74 -17.66 15.11
CA ASN A 73 -8.54 -18.41 16.34
C ASN A 73 -8.49 -17.53 17.61
N LEU A 74 -9.25 -16.42 17.62
CA LEU A 74 -9.55 -15.70 18.85
C LEU A 74 -10.63 -16.42 19.66
N LEU A 75 -10.75 -16.11 20.95
CA LEU A 75 -11.83 -16.61 21.78
C LEU A 75 -13.04 -15.68 21.67
N PRO A 76 -14.23 -16.17 21.24
CA PRO A 76 -15.44 -15.36 21.17
C PRO A 76 -15.84 -14.83 22.55
N GLY A 77 -16.27 -13.56 22.60
CA GLY A 77 -16.71 -12.93 23.85
C GLY A 77 -15.60 -12.36 24.73
N GLU A 78 -14.33 -12.64 24.42
CA GLU A 78 -13.19 -12.00 25.08
C GLU A 78 -12.92 -10.59 24.54
N THR A 79 -12.43 -9.70 25.38
CA THR A 79 -12.09 -8.33 24.98
C THR A 79 -10.65 -8.26 24.51
N TYR A 80 -10.45 -7.75 23.29
CA TYR A 80 -9.15 -7.51 22.69
C TYR A 80 -8.94 -6.03 22.38
N THR A 81 -7.68 -5.61 22.29
CA THR A 81 -7.30 -4.28 21.81
C THR A 81 -6.46 -4.42 20.56
N LEU A 82 -6.92 -3.86 19.45
CA LEU A 82 -6.14 -3.67 18.22
C LEU A 82 -5.33 -2.37 18.35
N HIS A 83 -4.03 -2.46 18.14
CA HIS A 83 -3.13 -1.32 18.00
C HIS A 83 -2.67 -1.24 16.55
N GLY A 84 -2.61 -0.02 16.00
CA GLY A 84 -2.08 0.19 14.67
C GLY A 84 -1.27 1.48 14.54
N THR A 85 -0.26 1.47 13.67
CA THR A 85 0.64 2.61 13.43
C THR A 85 1.06 2.63 11.97
N VAL A 86 1.03 3.82 11.36
CA VAL A 86 1.61 4.02 10.02
C VAL A 86 3.07 4.47 10.14
N VAL A 87 3.97 3.81 9.42
CA VAL A 87 5.40 4.16 9.33
C VAL A 87 5.82 4.39 7.88
N GLU A 88 6.85 5.19 7.68
CA GLU A 88 7.55 5.27 6.38
C GLU A 88 8.53 4.11 6.27
N LYS A 89 8.45 3.36 5.17
CA LYS A 89 9.12 2.07 5.00
C LYS A 89 10.63 2.09 5.21
N GLU A 90 11.33 3.09 4.66
CA GLU A 90 12.80 3.08 4.63
C GLU A 90 13.41 3.64 5.91
N THR A 91 12.73 4.59 6.54
CA THR A 91 13.22 5.32 7.72
C THR A 91 12.62 4.84 9.03
N GLU A 92 11.57 4.02 8.98
CA GLU A 92 10.74 3.62 10.12
C GLU A 92 10.15 4.82 10.89
N GLN A 93 10.12 6.00 10.25
CA GLN A 93 9.56 7.20 10.85
C GLN A 93 8.06 7.03 10.98
N ARG A 94 7.52 7.21 12.20
CA ARG A 94 6.08 7.23 12.43
C ARG A 94 5.43 8.39 11.67
N LEU A 95 4.42 8.06 10.87
CA LEU A 95 3.60 8.98 10.09
C LEU A 95 2.26 9.29 10.77
N SER A 96 1.87 8.48 11.75
CA SER A 96 0.69 8.67 12.58
C SER A 96 1.01 8.48 14.07
N GLU A 97 0.15 9.05 14.92
CA GLU A 97 0.02 8.56 16.29
C GLU A 97 -0.44 7.09 16.29
N GLU A 98 -0.18 6.39 17.39
CA GLU A 98 -0.75 5.06 17.59
C GLU A 98 -2.28 5.17 17.68
N LYS A 99 -3.01 4.35 16.91
CA LYS A 99 -4.44 4.18 17.10
C LYS A 99 -4.72 2.88 17.83
N GLN A 100 -5.74 2.91 18.68
CA GLN A 100 -6.19 1.77 19.46
C GLN A 100 -7.70 1.61 19.31
N GLN A 101 -8.15 0.37 19.20
CA GLN A 101 -9.57 0.02 19.11
C GLN A 101 -9.83 -1.25 19.92
N GLU A 102 -10.71 -1.15 20.92
CA GLU A 102 -11.21 -2.33 21.63
C GLU A 102 -12.30 -3.01 20.80
N PHE A 103 -12.29 -4.34 20.79
CA PHE A 103 -13.32 -5.14 20.14
C PHE A 103 -13.55 -6.47 20.86
N ILE A 104 -14.76 -7.02 20.68
CA ILE A 104 -15.16 -8.33 21.20
C ILE A 104 -15.62 -9.15 20.00
N PRO A 105 -14.89 -10.20 19.58
CA PRO A 105 -15.27 -10.99 18.43
C PRO A 105 -16.47 -11.90 18.78
N GLU A 106 -17.46 -11.97 17.90
CA GLU A 106 -18.61 -12.88 18.05
C GLU A 106 -18.27 -14.32 17.63
N LYS A 107 -17.19 -14.50 16.87
CA LYS A 107 -16.69 -15.77 16.34
C LYS A 107 -15.17 -15.78 16.40
N ALA A 108 -14.58 -16.98 16.40
CA ALA A 108 -13.12 -17.12 16.48
C ALA A 108 -12.38 -16.48 15.30
N ASP A 109 -13.03 -16.46 14.14
CA ASP A 109 -12.52 -15.90 12.89
C ASP A 109 -13.44 -14.77 12.43
N GLY A 110 -12.84 -13.69 11.93
CA GLY A 110 -13.58 -12.53 11.47
C GLY A 110 -12.67 -11.43 10.94
N SER A 111 -13.24 -10.24 10.76
CA SER A 111 -12.52 -9.08 10.25
C SER A 111 -12.91 -7.82 11.02
N ILE A 112 -11.95 -6.91 11.18
CA ILE A 112 -12.15 -5.56 11.71
C ILE A 112 -11.33 -4.58 10.87
N GLU A 113 -11.74 -3.31 10.81
CA GLU A 113 -11.03 -2.26 10.10
C GLU A 113 -10.58 -1.16 11.06
N ILE A 114 -9.40 -0.62 10.81
CA ILE A 114 -8.87 0.56 11.50
C ILE A 114 -8.44 1.60 10.45
N ALA A 115 -8.84 2.86 10.66
CA ALA A 115 -8.55 3.94 9.72
C ALA A 115 -7.51 4.90 10.27
N PHE A 116 -6.64 5.44 9.43
CA PHE A 116 -5.61 6.43 9.76
C PHE A 116 -5.75 7.68 8.92
N GLU A 117 -5.35 8.81 9.50
CA GLU A 117 -5.18 10.07 8.79
C GLU A 117 -3.72 10.48 8.94
N ILE A 118 -3.04 10.71 7.83
CA ILE A 118 -1.64 11.13 7.80
C ILE A 118 -1.47 12.36 6.91
N ASN A 119 -0.40 13.12 7.17
CA ASN A 119 0.07 14.14 6.24
C ASN A 119 1.01 13.50 5.21
N GLY A 120 0.59 13.50 3.94
CA GLY A 120 1.31 12.87 2.84
C GLY A 120 2.25 13.80 2.06
N THR A 121 2.39 15.09 2.39
CA THR A 121 3.12 16.05 1.54
C THR A 121 4.57 15.65 1.28
N ASP A 122 5.22 15.00 2.27
CA ASP A 122 6.61 14.55 2.19
C ASP A 122 6.75 13.08 1.80
N LEU A 123 5.66 12.43 1.38
CA LEU A 123 5.63 11.01 0.97
C LEU A 123 5.77 10.82 -0.53
N SER A 124 5.76 11.87 -1.36
CA SER A 124 5.92 11.70 -2.81
C SER A 124 7.23 10.98 -3.16
N GLY A 125 7.11 9.79 -3.75
CA GLY A 125 8.22 8.89 -4.09
C GLY A 125 8.59 7.89 -2.99
N LYS A 126 7.84 7.85 -1.88
CA LYS A 126 8.06 6.96 -0.72
C LYS A 126 6.91 5.99 -0.51
N THR A 127 7.10 5.01 0.35
CA THR A 127 6.09 4.00 0.70
C THR A 127 5.80 4.08 2.19
N ALA A 128 4.51 4.06 2.56
CA ALA A 128 4.10 3.86 3.94
C ALA A 128 3.72 2.39 4.15
N VAL A 129 3.93 1.88 5.36
CA VAL A 129 3.49 0.55 5.79
C VAL A 129 2.69 0.72 7.08
N ILE A 130 1.62 -0.04 7.23
CA ILE A 130 0.83 -0.06 8.45
C ILE A 130 1.25 -1.30 9.25
N TYR A 131 1.51 -1.10 10.53
CA TYR A 131 1.84 -2.17 11.47
C TYR A 131 0.70 -2.34 12.45
N GLU A 132 0.34 -3.59 12.73
CA GLU A 132 -0.76 -3.96 13.61
C GLU A 132 -0.35 -4.94 14.71
N GLU A 133 -1.06 -4.86 15.83
CA GLU A 133 -0.91 -5.77 16.94
C GLU A 133 -2.25 -5.97 17.67
N ILE A 134 -2.68 -7.22 17.83
CA ILE A 134 -3.82 -7.59 18.66
C ILE A 134 -3.30 -7.99 20.04
N LYS A 135 -3.85 -7.36 21.08
CA LYS A 135 -3.49 -7.60 22.48
C LYS A 135 -4.65 -8.10 23.31
N ILE A 136 -4.32 -8.89 24.32
CA ILE A 136 -5.16 -9.23 25.47
C ILE A 136 -4.36 -8.99 26.75
N ASP A 137 -4.93 -8.29 27.73
CA ASP A 137 -4.26 -7.91 28.98
C ASP A 137 -2.86 -7.27 28.78
N GLY A 138 -2.72 -6.47 27.72
CA GLY A 138 -1.46 -5.81 27.34
C GLY A 138 -0.41 -6.72 26.69
N LYS A 139 -0.70 -8.02 26.53
CA LYS A 139 0.18 -8.98 25.86
C LYS A 139 -0.20 -9.14 24.39
N SER A 140 0.79 -9.04 23.51
CA SER A 140 0.65 -9.34 22.09
C SER A 140 0.37 -10.83 21.85
N ILE A 141 -0.67 -11.12 21.07
CA ILE A 141 -1.07 -12.48 20.70
C ILE A 141 -1.07 -12.72 19.18
N ALA A 142 -1.12 -11.65 18.40
CA ALA A 142 -0.94 -11.66 16.95
C ALA A 142 -0.44 -10.28 16.52
N GLU A 143 0.50 -10.23 15.58
CA GLU A 143 1.01 -8.98 15.03
C GLU A 143 1.37 -9.15 13.55
N HIS A 144 1.33 -8.03 12.84
CA HIS A 144 1.94 -7.91 11.53
C HIS A 144 2.82 -6.66 11.53
N LYS A 145 4.15 -6.87 11.47
CA LYS A 145 5.17 -5.82 11.56
C LYS A 145 6.30 -6.11 10.58
N ASP A 146 5.95 -6.18 9.29
CA ASP A 146 6.90 -6.45 8.22
C ASP A 146 6.91 -5.29 7.20
N PRO A 147 7.99 -4.49 7.11
CA PRO A 147 8.10 -3.40 6.13
C PRO A 147 8.12 -3.88 4.67
N GLU A 148 8.34 -5.18 4.44
CA GLU A 148 8.32 -5.79 3.10
C GLU A 148 6.95 -6.36 2.71
N ALA A 149 5.96 -6.33 3.61
CA ALA A 149 4.59 -6.77 3.34
C ALA A 149 3.93 -5.87 2.28
N LYS A 150 3.66 -6.44 1.10
CA LYS A 150 3.12 -5.68 -0.04
C LYS A 150 1.66 -5.32 0.17
N GLU A 151 0.92 -6.20 0.81
CA GLU A 151 -0.47 -6.06 1.19
C GLU A 151 -0.70 -4.92 2.20
N GLN A 152 0.30 -4.56 2.99
CA GLN A 152 0.27 -3.42 3.93
C GLN A 152 0.96 -2.16 3.40
N SER A 153 1.55 -2.25 2.20
CA SER A 153 2.27 -1.13 1.62
C SER A 153 1.34 -0.17 0.88
N ILE A 154 1.44 1.12 1.19
CA ILE A 154 0.82 2.21 0.44
C ILE A 154 1.91 2.97 -0.33
N TYR A 155 1.86 2.86 -1.65
CA TYR A 155 2.79 3.52 -2.55
C TYR A 155 2.35 4.96 -2.81
N PHE A 156 3.27 5.92 -2.71
CA PHE A 156 3.05 7.31 -3.12
C PHE A 156 3.87 7.62 -4.36
N PRO A 157 3.29 7.52 -5.57
CA PRO A 157 3.97 7.83 -6.81
C PRO A 157 4.55 9.24 -6.87
N LYS A 158 5.66 9.37 -7.60
CA LYS A 158 6.27 10.65 -7.95
C LYS A 158 6.59 10.70 -9.43
N ILE A 159 6.39 11.88 -10.02
CA ILE A 159 6.80 12.16 -11.40
C ILE A 159 7.78 13.33 -11.43
N GLY A 160 8.81 13.19 -12.26
CA GLY A 160 9.70 14.29 -12.65
C GLY A 160 9.47 14.61 -14.13
N THR A 161 9.55 15.89 -14.52
CA THR A 161 9.32 16.29 -15.92
C THR A 161 10.39 17.27 -16.41
N LYS A 162 10.66 17.26 -17.72
CA LYS A 162 11.58 18.19 -18.38
C LYS A 162 11.12 18.46 -19.82
N ALA A 163 10.56 19.64 -20.02
CA ALA A 163 10.14 20.13 -21.33
C ALA A 163 11.29 20.78 -22.11
N MET A 164 11.27 20.63 -23.43
CA MET A 164 12.20 21.26 -24.38
C MET A 164 11.54 21.48 -25.74
N ASP A 165 11.99 22.50 -26.48
CA ASP A 165 11.62 22.63 -27.89
C ASP A 165 12.35 21.58 -28.73
N LYS A 166 11.62 20.93 -29.65
CA LYS A 166 12.17 19.83 -30.45
C LYS A 166 13.32 20.25 -31.36
N LYS A 167 13.35 21.49 -31.86
CA LYS A 167 14.34 21.98 -32.82
C LYS A 167 15.63 22.38 -32.09
N SER A 168 15.52 23.24 -31.07
CA SER A 168 16.67 23.73 -30.31
C SER A 168 17.26 22.67 -29.37
N LYS A 169 16.44 21.70 -28.92
CA LYS A 169 16.78 20.75 -27.83
C LYS A 169 16.99 21.42 -26.47
N THR A 170 16.59 22.67 -26.32
CA THR A 170 16.70 23.44 -25.08
C THR A 170 15.31 23.94 -24.65
N GLN A 171 15.24 24.64 -23.52
CA GLN A 171 14.04 25.35 -23.07
C GLN A 171 13.81 26.68 -23.81
N GLU A 172 14.58 26.95 -24.88
CA GLU A 172 14.42 28.09 -25.76
C GLU A 172 13.76 27.65 -27.06
N GLY A 173 12.84 28.44 -27.58
CA GLY A 173 12.17 28.16 -28.86
C GLY A 173 11.87 29.44 -29.64
N ASP A 174 11.92 29.33 -30.96
CA ASP A 174 11.44 30.33 -31.91
C ASP A 174 9.98 30.10 -32.24
N ALA A 175 9.18 31.17 -32.26
CA ALA A 175 7.80 31.12 -32.74
C ALA A 175 7.78 30.74 -34.22
N ARG A 176 7.06 29.67 -34.55
CA ARG A 176 7.02 29.12 -35.91
C ARG A 176 5.72 28.37 -36.17
N GLU A 177 5.31 28.31 -37.44
CA GLU A 177 4.04 27.70 -37.85
C GLU A 177 3.87 26.25 -37.36
N LYS A 178 4.97 25.48 -37.33
CA LYS A 178 5.01 24.11 -36.82
C LYS A 178 6.00 23.99 -35.67
N GLN A 179 5.50 24.15 -34.46
CA GLN A 179 6.28 23.93 -33.23
C GLN A 179 5.94 22.56 -32.62
N THR A 180 6.92 21.95 -31.96
CA THR A 180 6.73 20.72 -31.19
C THR A 180 7.50 20.86 -29.90
N ILE A 181 6.79 20.75 -28.78
CA ILE A 181 7.40 20.66 -27.46
C ILE A 181 7.47 19.20 -27.09
N ILE A 182 8.63 18.80 -26.60
CA ILE A 182 8.87 17.46 -26.09
C ILE A 182 8.97 17.58 -24.58
N ASP A 183 8.26 16.71 -23.88
CA ASP A 183 8.39 16.59 -22.43
C ASP A 183 8.88 15.19 -22.08
N GLN A 184 9.95 15.13 -21.31
CA GLN A 184 10.50 13.88 -20.78
C GLN A 184 10.01 13.71 -19.35
N VAL A 185 9.35 12.58 -19.09
CA VAL A 185 8.76 12.27 -17.78
C VAL A 185 9.49 11.07 -17.18
N SER A 186 9.93 11.17 -15.93
CA SER A 186 10.41 10.06 -15.11
C SER A 186 9.35 9.69 -14.07
N TYR A 187 9.33 8.41 -13.68
CA TYR A 187 8.43 7.90 -12.66
C TYR A 187 9.25 7.30 -11.52
N GLU A 188 8.73 7.45 -10.30
CA GLU A 188 9.27 6.85 -9.09
C GLU A 188 8.09 6.27 -8.29
N ASN A 189 8.32 5.13 -7.64
CA ASN A 189 7.40 4.48 -6.71
C ASN A 189 5.95 4.26 -7.23
N LEU A 190 5.81 3.86 -8.50
CA LEU A 190 4.54 3.34 -9.01
C LEU A 190 4.23 1.99 -8.37
N LEU A 191 2.94 1.69 -8.15
CA LEU A 191 2.49 0.38 -7.69
C LEU A 191 2.87 -0.69 -8.73
N PRO A 192 3.67 -1.71 -8.38
CA PRO A 192 4.11 -2.73 -9.31
C PRO A 192 2.95 -3.52 -9.93
N GLY A 193 3.04 -3.82 -11.24
CA GLY A 193 2.03 -4.58 -11.97
C GLY A 193 0.86 -3.76 -12.49
N GLU A 194 0.69 -2.52 -12.03
CA GLU A 194 -0.40 -1.64 -12.46
C GLU A 194 -0.12 -0.90 -13.77
N THR A 195 -1.20 -0.46 -14.41
CA THR A 195 -1.13 0.33 -15.65
C THR A 195 -1.56 1.76 -15.43
N TYR A 196 -0.74 2.70 -15.95
CA TYR A 196 -0.96 4.13 -15.77
C TYR A 196 -1.12 4.85 -17.10
N ILE A 197 -2.04 5.82 -17.16
CA ILE A 197 -2.20 6.72 -18.32
C ILE A 197 -1.58 8.08 -17.97
N LEU A 198 -0.50 8.43 -18.65
CA LEU A 198 0.07 9.77 -18.56
C LEU A 198 -0.67 10.71 -19.52
N LYS A 199 -1.19 11.83 -19.00
CA LYS A 199 -1.78 12.93 -19.78
C LYS A 199 -1.01 14.21 -19.50
N GLY A 200 -0.67 14.94 -20.56
CA GLY A 200 -0.03 16.25 -20.48
C GLY A 200 -0.87 17.32 -21.17
N VAL A 201 -0.78 18.54 -20.66
CA VAL A 201 -1.42 19.73 -21.24
C VAL A 201 -0.40 20.85 -21.25
N LEU A 202 -0.35 21.59 -22.36
CA LEU A 202 0.50 22.78 -22.44
C LEU A 202 -0.31 23.98 -21.90
N MET A 203 0.27 24.73 -20.97
CA MET A 203 -0.35 25.87 -20.31
C MET A 203 0.35 27.17 -20.71
N ASP A 204 -0.39 28.27 -20.78
CA ASP A 204 0.15 29.62 -20.81
C ASP A 204 0.53 30.01 -19.37
N LYS A 205 1.78 30.44 -19.17
CA LYS A 205 2.29 30.80 -17.83
C LYS A 205 1.74 32.12 -17.33
N ALA A 206 1.40 33.05 -18.22
CA ALA A 206 0.98 34.40 -17.85
C ALA A 206 -0.41 34.40 -17.20
N ASP A 207 -1.32 33.58 -17.70
CA ASP A 207 -2.70 33.53 -17.19
C ASP A 207 -3.12 32.15 -16.64
N GLY A 208 -2.28 31.13 -16.75
CA GLY A 208 -2.56 29.78 -16.26
C GLY A 208 -3.60 29.03 -17.09
N LYS A 209 -3.97 29.51 -18.28
CA LYS A 209 -4.94 28.83 -19.14
C LYS A 209 -4.29 27.79 -20.04
N GLU A 210 -5.08 26.82 -20.48
CA GLU A 210 -4.62 25.83 -21.44
C GLU A 210 -4.32 26.48 -22.80
N MET A 211 -3.17 26.16 -23.38
CA MET A 211 -2.81 26.60 -24.72
C MET A 211 -3.70 25.94 -25.76
N THR A 212 -4.08 26.72 -26.78
CA THR A 212 -4.86 26.25 -27.92
C THR A 212 -4.12 26.45 -29.24
N ASP A 213 -4.46 25.64 -30.24
CA ASP A 213 -4.02 25.84 -31.62
C ASP A 213 -4.83 26.97 -32.30
N LYS A 214 -4.48 27.28 -33.56
CA LYS A 214 -5.20 28.26 -34.40
C LYS A 214 -6.70 27.96 -34.63
N ASN A 215 -7.18 26.77 -34.26
CA ASN A 215 -8.58 26.34 -34.37
C ASN A 215 -9.24 26.21 -32.99
N ASN A 216 -8.67 26.82 -31.95
CA ASN A 216 -9.13 26.74 -30.55
C ASN A 216 -9.14 25.33 -29.95
N ARG A 217 -8.31 24.40 -30.46
CA ARG A 217 -8.17 23.05 -29.91
C ARG A 217 -7.07 23.02 -28.86
N LYS A 218 -7.35 22.42 -27.70
CA LYS A 218 -6.41 22.24 -26.59
C LYS A 218 -5.15 21.47 -27.03
N ILE A 219 -3.97 21.97 -26.65
CA ILE A 219 -2.70 21.29 -26.93
C ILE A 219 -2.43 20.27 -25.80
N THR A 220 -2.90 19.05 -26.02
CA THR A 220 -2.75 17.93 -25.07
C THR A 220 -1.90 16.80 -25.64
N SER A 221 -1.29 16.01 -24.77
CA SER A 221 -0.60 14.76 -25.10
C SER A 221 -1.06 13.64 -24.17
N SER A 222 -0.94 12.40 -24.64
CA SER A 222 -1.19 11.23 -23.81
C SER A 222 -0.26 10.11 -24.26
N ALA A 223 0.28 9.36 -23.30
CA ALA A 223 0.94 8.09 -23.55
C ALA A 223 -0.03 6.94 -23.21
N PRO A 224 -0.01 5.83 -23.98
CA PRO A 224 -0.84 4.68 -23.69
C PRO A 224 -0.49 4.07 -22.33
N PRO A 225 -1.39 3.24 -21.75
CA PRO A 225 -1.13 2.51 -20.53
C PRO A 225 0.20 1.77 -20.60
N THR A 226 1.07 1.98 -19.62
CA THR A 226 2.35 1.30 -19.52
C THR A 226 2.62 0.87 -18.09
N GLN A 227 3.23 -0.32 -17.94
CA GLN A 227 3.72 -0.87 -16.67
C GLN A 227 5.17 -0.44 -16.37
N THR A 228 5.80 0.34 -17.26
CA THR A 228 7.23 0.65 -17.15
C THR A 228 7.51 1.68 -16.06
N HIS A 229 8.39 1.32 -15.12
CA HIS A 229 8.69 2.09 -13.91
C HIS A 229 9.69 3.26 -14.09
N THR A 230 10.26 3.49 -15.28
CA THR A 230 11.46 4.35 -15.39
C THR A 230 11.25 5.66 -16.14
N SER A 231 10.58 5.69 -17.30
CA SER A 231 10.33 6.95 -18.02
C SER A 231 9.30 6.87 -19.16
N ALA A 232 8.77 8.03 -19.56
CA ALA A 232 7.99 8.24 -20.79
C ALA A 232 8.40 9.54 -21.49
N ARG A 233 8.02 9.68 -22.76
CA ARG A 233 8.25 10.91 -23.53
C ARG A 233 6.98 11.38 -24.20
N LEU A 234 6.47 12.51 -23.76
CA LEU A 234 5.31 13.18 -24.35
C LEU A 234 5.74 14.14 -25.46
N LYS A 235 4.89 14.24 -26.48
CA LYS A 235 5.03 15.24 -27.55
C LYS A 235 3.76 16.08 -27.57
N HIS A 236 3.93 17.38 -27.39
CA HIS A 236 2.88 18.38 -27.52
C HIS A 236 3.03 19.04 -28.89
N GLY A 237 1.99 18.98 -29.72
CA GLY A 237 1.99 19.52 -31.08
C GLY A 237 0.82 19.01 -31.93
N ASN A 238 0.56 19.70 -33.04
CA ASN A 238 -0.70 19.57 -33.79
C ASN A 238 -0.60 18.63 -35.02
N SER A 239 0.02 17.46 -34.87
CA SER A 239 0.08 16.45 -35.93
C SER A 239 -0.48 15.11 -35.46
N THR A 240 -1.34 14.51 -36.29
CA THR A 240 -2.22 13.36 -36.08
C THR A 240 -1.57 12.00 -35.78
N ASN A 241 -0.34 11.94 -35.25
CA ASN A 241 0.26 10.69 -34.78
C ASN A 241 0.94 10.91 -33.41
N LYS A 242 0.15 10.75 -32.34
CA LYS A 242 0.61 10.74 -30.95
C LYS A 242 1.19 9.37 -30.62
N THR A 243 2.43 9.11 -31.01
CA THR A 243 3.18 7.94 -30.54
C THR A 243 4.29 8.36 -29.58
N CYS A 244 4.15 7.91 -28.32
CA CYS A 244 5.24 7.76 -27.37
C CYS A 244 6.28 6.82 -27.99
N LYS A 245 7.54 7.25 -28.07
CA LYS A 245 8.64 6.32 -28.37
C LYS A 245 9.16 5.83 -27.03
N LYS A 246 8.98 4.54 -26.75
CA LYS A 246 9.69 3.84 -25.66
C LYS A 246 11.19 4.08 -25.87
N SER A 247 11.85 4.74 -24.92
CA SER A 247 13.29 4.63 -24.76
C SER A 247 13.53 3.47 -23.80
N VAL A 248 13.85 2.31 -24.36
CA VAL A 248 14.49 1.23 -23.61
C VAL A 248 15.94 1.65 -23.47
N THR A 249 16.38 1.91 -22.24
CA THR A 249 17.81 1.83 -21.90
C THR A 249 17.94 0.66 -20.93
#